data_AF-A0A699JMP1-F1
#
_entry.id   AF-A0A699JMP1-F1
#
_cell.length_a   1.000
_cell.length_b   1.000
_cell.length_c   1.000
_cell.angle_alpha   90.00
_cell.angle_beta   90.00
_cell.angle_gamma   90.00
#
_symmetry.space_group_name_H-M   'P 1'
#
loop_
_entity.id
_entity.type
_entity.pdbx_description
1 polymer ?
#
loop_
_entity_poly.entity_id
_entity_poly.type
_entity_poly.pdbx_seq_one_letter_code
_entity_poly.pdbx_strand_id
1 'polypeptide(L)'
;MPPRKRLCLFTLGSRYEIGESSTASPTGEVGYSIRDSWVDPAETVPEIAPMTVREVNTRVAELVELHEHDTQDLYALLEDSQDSRTRISQRVAMDLQRVDLLMKDRIPHQETILIVEEEAYAKLLALREQPRRARQTRGDARVPDHQDAPKDADSHI
;
A
#
# COMPACT_ATOMS: atom_id res chain seq x y z
N MET A 1 -8.48 14.46 21.13
CA MET A 1 -7.09 14.06 21.44
C MET A 1 -6.85 14.37 22.90
N PRO A 2 -6.78 13.37 23.80
CA PRO A 2 -6.49 13.63 25.20
C PRO A 2 -4.99 13.96 25.37
N PRO A 3 -4.62 14.78 26.36
CA PRO A 3 -3.24 15.21 26.56
C PRO A 3 -2.45 14.04 27.14
N ARG A 4 -1.56 13.45 26.33
CA ARG A 4 -0.65 12.40 26.77
C ARG A 4 0.37 13.05 27.72
N LYS A 5 0.19 12.83 29.02
CA LYS A 5 1.16 13.23 30.04
C LYS A 5 2.48 12.49 29.75
N ARG A 6 3.56 13.25 29.85
CA ARG A 6 4.94 12.85 29.56
C ARG A 6 5.23 11.51 30.24
N LEU A 7 5.63 10.51 29.44
CA LEU A 7 6.24 9.27 29.92
C LEU A 7 7.25 9.65 31.02
N CYS A 8 6.96 9.28 32.27
CA CYS A 8 7.79 9.64 33.40
C CYS A 8 9.07 8.80 33.35
N LEU A 9 10.09 9.31 32.65
CA LEU A 9 11.44 8.77 32.70
C LEU A 9 12.03 9.11 34.08
N PHE A 10 11.72 8.32 35.10
CA PHE A 10 12.47 8.35 36.35
C PHE A 10 13.84 7.71 36.09
N THR A 11 14.85 8.54 35.86
CA THR A 11 16.26 8.12 35.89
C THR A 11 16.65 7.87 37.35
N LEU A 12 16.49 6.63 37.80
CA LEU A 12 17.00 6.20 39.10
C LEU A 12 18.52 6.02 39.00
N GLY A 13 19.25 7.14 39.05
CA GLY A 13 20.66 7.25 39.47
C GLY A 13 21.68 6.21 39.02
N SER A 14 21.68 5.70 37.78
CA SER A 14 22.78 4.86 37.29
C SER A 14 23.94 5.74 36.82
N ARG A 15 24.83 6.15 37.73
CA ARG A 15 26.12 6.77 37.38
C ARG A 15 27.12 5.65 37.04
N TYR A 16 27.05 5.15 35.80
CA TYR A 16 28.06 4.23 35.28
C TYR A 16 29.17 5.07 34.64
N GLU A 17 30.29 5.26 35.34
CA GLU A 17 31.48 5.87 34.77
C GLU A 17 32.39 4.77 34.21
N ILE A 18 32.62 4.80 32.90
CA ILE A 18 33.60 3.96 32.20
C ILE A 18 34.99 4.50 32.56
N GLY A 19 35.73 3.73 33.36
CA GLY A 19 37.13 4.02 33.68
C GLY A 19 38.02 3.80 32.47
N GLU A 20 38.57 4.88 31.92
CA GLU A 20 39.62 4.82 30.91
C GLU A 20 40.92 4.31 31.55
N SER A 21 41.49 3.20 31.04
CA SER A 21 42.85 2.80 31.39
C SER A 21 43.72 2.77 30.13
N SER A 22 44.64 3.73 30.03
CA SER A 22 45.67 3.80 29.01
C SER A 22 47.02 3.49 29.63
N THR A 23 47.60 2.33 29.32
CA THR A 23 49.07 2.16 29.27
C THR A 23 49.44 1.12 28.21
N ALA A 24 50.37 1.52 27.34
CA ALA A 24 50.92 0.83 26.18
C ALA A 24 51.55 -0.55 26.54
N SER A 25 51.47 -1.60 25.72
CA SER A 25 52.13 -1.79 24.41
C SER A 25 51.70 -3.14 23.79
N PRO A 26 51.96 -3.40 22.49
CA PRO A 26 51.22 -4.35 21.67
C PRO A 26 51.92 -5.70 21.52
N THR A 27 51.20 -6.81 21.70
CA THR A 27 51.53 -8.07 21.01
C THR A 27 50.33 -9.00 21.03
N GLY A 28 50.03 -9.58 19.87
CA GLY A 28 48.75 -10.18 19.55
C GLY A 28 48.40 -11.41 20.39
N GLU A 29 47.19 -11.37 20.93
CA GLU A 29 46.18 -12.42 21.01
C GLU A 29 45.03 -11.81 21.81
N VAL A 30 43.92 -11.45 21.13
CA VAL A 30 42.73 -10.86 21.78
C VAL A 30 41.96 -11.99 22.48
N GLY A 31 42.55 -12.49 23.57
CA GLY A 31 41.85 -13.26 24.58
C GLY A 31 41.26 -12.29 25.59
N TYR A 32 39.94 -12.11 25.57
CA TYR A 32 39.22 -11.43 26.66
C TYR A 32 39.35 -12.28 27.93
N SER A 33 40.46 -12.09 28.64
CA SER A 33 40.63 -12.64 29.98
C SER A 33 39.77 -11.79 30.89
N ILE A 34 38.54 -12.26 31.18
CA ILE A 34 37.76 -11.75 32.30
C ILE A 34 38.60 -12.08 33.53
N ARG A 35 39.36 -11.08 34.01
CA ARG A 35 39.91 -11.13 35.35
C ARG A 35 38.70 -11.01 36.26
N ASP A 36 38.42 -12.05 37.03
CA ASP A 36 37.53 -12.00 38.19
C ASP A 36 38.19 -11.12 39.27
N SER A 37 38.37 -9.84 38.96
CA SER A 37 38.65 -8.80 39.93
C SER A 37 37.38 -8.68 40.75
N TRP A 38 37.25 -9.53 41.76
CA TRP A 38 36.21 -9.42 42.77
C TRP A 38 36.36 -8.04 43.40
N VAL A 39 35.50 -7.12 42.96
CA VAL A 39 35.39 -5.78 43.52
C VAL A 39 34.68 -5.94 44.86
N ASP A 40 35.35 -5.57 45.95
CA ASP A 40 34.73 -5.59 47.27
C ASP A 40 33.53 -4.62 47.24
N PRO A 41 32.30 -5.10 47.51
CA PRO A 41 31.14 -4.23 47.62
C PRO A 41 31.36 -3.11 48.64
N ALA A 42 32.18 -3.30 49.67
CA ALA A 42 32.52 -2.24 50.61
C ALA A 42 33.30 -1.08 49.97
N GLU A 43 33.97 -1.31 48.84
CA GLU A 43 34.75 -0.30 48.10
C GLU A 43 33.92 0.41 47.01
N THR A 44 32.84 -0.21 46.51
CA THR A 44 32.03 0.33 45.41
C THR A 44 30.57 0.59 45.72
N VAL A 45 30.06 0.18 46.89
CA VAL A 45 28.74 0.61 47.35
C VAL A 45 28.84 2.12 47.58
N PRO A 46 28.13 2.94 46.78
CA PRO A 46 28.04 4.37 47.06
C PRO A 46 27.50 4.53 48.48
N GLU A 47 28.07 5.42 49.27
CA GLU A 47 27.59 5.71 50.63
C GLU A 47 26.10 6.12 50.56
N ILE A 48 25.21 5.16 50.82
CA ILE A 48 23.77 5.40 50.83
C ILE A 48 23.46 6.07 52.15
N ALA A 49 23.12 7.35 52.11
CA ALA A 49 22.61 8.05 53.28
C ALA A 49 21.45 7.22 53.88
N PRO A 50 21.48 6.87 55.18
CA PRO A 50 20.47 6.00 55.75
C PRO A 50 19.10 6.65 55.62
N MET A 51 18.25 6.06 54.77
CA MET A 51 16.86 6.47 54.63
C MET A 51 15.98 5.71 55.62
N THR A 52 14.94 6.36 56.13
CA THR A 52 14.05 5.71 57.11
C THR A 52 13.15 4.67 56.42
N VAL A 53 12.84 3.56 57.10
CA VAL A 53 11.91 2.52 56.60
C VAL A 53 10.55 3.11 56.19
N ARG A 54 10.11 4.15 56.88
CA ARG A 54 8.89 4.89 56.54
C ARG A 54 8.95 5.48 55.14
N GLU A 55 10.08 6.09 54.76
CA GLU A 55 10.26 6.69 53.44
C GLU A 55 10.37 5.63 52.33
N VAL A 56 11.01 4.49 52.61
CA VAL A 56 11.02 3.33 51.71
C VAL A 56 9.60 2.84 51.45
N ASN A 57 8.79 2.68 52.50
CA ASN A 57 7.41 2.22 52.36
C ASN A 57 6.56 3.19 51.53
N THR A 58 6.77 4.51 51.69
CA THR A 58 6.12 5.51 50.83
C THR A 58 6.53 5.35 49.37
N ARG A 59 7.84 5.24 49.08
CA ARG A 59 8.34 5.07 47.71
C ARG A 59 7.90 3.77 47.06
N VAL A 60 7.77 2.69 47.85
CA VAL A 60 7.22 1.41 47.38
C VAL A 60 5.75 1.55 47.03
N ALA A 61 4.95 2.23 47.85
CA ALA A 61 3.55 2.50 47.54
C ALA A 61 3.39 3.37 46.27
N GLU A 62 4.19 4.43 46.14
CA GLU A 62 4.21 5.27 44.93
C GLU A 62 4.59 4.48 43.68
N LEU A 63 5.53 3.53 43.80
CA LEU A 63 5.92 2.65 42.68
C LEU A 63 4.80 1.69 42.27
N VAL A 64 4.05 1.14 43.23
CA VAL A 64 2.88 0.29 42.95
C VAL A 64 1.81 1.07 42.20
N GLU A 65 1.47 2.27 42.67
CA GLU A 65 0.49 3.15 42.01
C GLU A 65 0.93 3.54 40.58
N LEU A 66 2.20 3.91 40.39
CA LEU A 66 2.75 4.22 39.07
C LEU A 66 2.68 3.00 38.14
N HIS A 67 3.05 1.83 38.63
CA HIS A 67 3.00 0.60 37.84
C HIS A 67 1.58 0.24 37.42
N GLU A 68 0.60 0.41 38.31
CA GLU A 68 -0.80 0.17 38.00
C GLU A 68 -1.32 1.16 36.95
N HIS A 69 -1.03 2.46 37.12
CA HIS A 69 -1.39 3.49 36.17
C HIS A 69 -0.77 3.25 34.79
N ASP A 70 0.54 3.01 34.72
CA ASP A 70 1.24 2.75 33.46
C ASP A 70 0.69 1.50 32.76
N THR A 71 0.32 0.47 33.54
CA THR A 71 -0.31 -0.72 33.00
C THR A 71 -1.68 -0.39 32.39
N GLN A 72 -2.52 0.38 33.09
CA GLN A 72 -3.83 0.80 32.58
C GLN A 72 -3.71 1.66 31.30
N ASP A 73 -2.78 2.61 31.27
CA ASP A 73 -2.50 3.47 30.11
C ASP A 73 -2.05 2.64 28.89
N LEU A 74 -1.22 1.62 29.09
CA LEU A 74 -0.80 0.71 28.03
C LEU A 74 -1.97 -0.10 27.46
N TYR A 75 -2.88 -0.58 28.31
CA TYR A 75 -4.08 -1.28 27.84
C TYR A 75 -5.01 -0.36 27.04
N ALA A 76 -5.25 0.88 27.49
CA ALA A 76 -6.06 1.84 26.76
C ALA A 76 -5.47 2.18 25.38
N LEU A 77 -4.14 2.33 25.29
CA LEU A 77 -3.46 2.57 24.02
C LEU A 77 -3.57 1.37 23.06
N LEU A 78 -3.46 0.16 23.61
CA LEU A 78 -3.59 -1.07 22.83
C LEU A 78 -5.00 -1.20 22.26
N GLU A 79 -6.03 -0.92 23.05
CA GLU A 79 -7.43 -0.98 22.63
C GLU A 79 -7.72 0.02 21.50
N ASP A 80 -7.31 1.30 21.64
CA ASP A 80 -7.45 2.31 20.58
C ASP A 80 -6.72 1.90 19.28
N SER A 81 -5.55 1.29 19.41
CA SER A 81 -4.79 0.75 18.27
C SER A 81 -5.51 -0.43 17.59
N GLN A 82 -6.16 -1.31 18.37
CA GLN A 82 -6.94 -2.42 17.85
C GLN A 82 -8.24 -1.96 17.18
N ASP A 83 -8.95 -1.00 17.78
CA ASP A 83 -10.16 -0.40 17.25
C ASP A 83 -9.90 0.33 15.93
N SER A 84 -8.85 1.14 15.87
CA SER A 84 -8.44 1.82 14.65
C SER A 84 -8.06 0.83 13.55
N ARG A 85 -7.29 -0.22 13.87
CA ARG A 85 -6.97 -1.31 12.92
C ARG A 85 -8.24 -1.98 12.39
N THR A 86 -9.22 -2.23 13.25
CA THR A 86 -10.50 -2.86 12.86
C THR A 86 -11.28 -1.96 11.91
N ARG A 87 -11.38 -0.67 12.21
CA ARG A 87 -12.05 0.32 11.34
C ARG A 87 -11.35 0.45 9.98
N ILE A 88 -10.02 0.44 9.95
CA ILE A 88 -9.24 0.46 8.70
C ILE A 88 -9.53 -0.81 7.90
N SER A 89 -9.50 -1.98 8.55
CA SER A 89 -9.74 -3.27 7.89
C SER A 89 -11.12 -3.34 7.24
N GLN A 90 -12.16 -2.84 7.91
CA GLN A 90 -13.52 -2.75 7.36
C GLN A 90 -13.61 -1.85 6.14
N ARG A 91 -12.96 -0.67 6.19
CA ARG A 91 -12.94 0.26 5.03
C ARG A 91 -12.24 -0.36 3.84
N VAL A 92 -11.07 -0.96 4.06
CA VAL A 92 -10.32 -1.66 3.01
C VAL A 92 -11.17 -2.78 2.40
N ALA A 93 -11.90 -3.55 3.20
CA ALA A 93 -12.80 -4.59 2.68
C ALA A 93 -13.92 -4.01 1.80
N MET A 94 -14.57 -2.93 2.23
CA MET A 94 -15.60 -2.25 1.43
C MET A 94 -15.04 -1.66 0.15
N ASP A 95 -13.86 -1.05 0.21
CA ASP A 95 -13.24 -0.41 -0.95
C ASP A 95 -12.77 -1.46 -1.97
N LEU A 96 -12.26 -2.62 -1.52
CA LEU A 96 -11.97 -3.75 -2.40
C LEU A 96 -13.22 -4.24 -3.13
N GLN A 97 -14.37 -4.34 -2.45
CA GLN A 97 -15.64 -4.69 -3.10
C GLN A 97 -16.08 -3.66 -4.14
N ARG A 98 -15.92 -2.37 -3.85
CA ARG A 98 -16.23 -1.29 -4.82
C ARG A 98 -15.34 -1.35 -6.04
N VAL A 99 -14.04 -1.58 -5.86
CA VAL A 99 -13.08 -1.72 -6.95
C VAL A 99 -13.41 -2.94 -7.81
N ASP A 100 -13.78 -4.07 -7.21
CA ASP A 100 -14.22 -5.27 -7.93
C ASP A 100 -15.46 -4.99 -8.80
N LEU A 101 -16.48 -4.31 -8.25
CA LEU A 101 -17.66 -3.92 -9.02
C LEU A 101 -17.30 -2.98 -10.17
N LEU A 102 -16.44 -1.98 -9.94
CA LEU A 102 -15.95 -1.08 -10.98
C LEU A 102 -15.19 -1.82 -12.09
N MET A 103 -14.40 -2.84 -11.73
CA MET A 103 -13.72 -3.68 -12.71
C MET A 103 -14.72 -4.51 -13.53
N LYS A 104 -15.75 -5.06 -12.90
CA LYS A 104 -16.81 -5.81 -13.58
C LYS A 104 -17.59 -4.95 -14.57
N ASP A 105 -17.86 -3.69 -14.23
CA ASP A 105 -18.59 -2.76 -15.10
C ASP A 105 -17.72 -2.18 -16.24
N ARG A 106 -16.39 -2.16 -16.07
CA ARG A 106 -15.48 -1.64 -17.09
C ARG A 106 -15.51 -2.46 -18.38
N ILE A 107 -15.57 -3.79 -18.29
CA ILE A 107 -15.53 -4.69 -19.45
C ILE A 107 -16.71 -4.44 -20.40
N PRO A 108 -17.99 -4.53 -19.96
CA PRO A 108 -19.12 -4.28 -20.84
C PRO A 108 -19.17 -2.83 -21.34
N HIS A 109 -18.67 -1.86 -20.56
CA HIS A 109 -18.55 -0.48 -21.02
C HIS A 109 -17.57 -0.34 -22.18
N GLN A 110 -16.40 -0.99 -22.10
CA GLN A 110 -15.41 -1.01 -23.18
C GLN A 110 -15.93 -1.74 -24.43
N GLU A 111 -16.63 -2.86 -24.27
CA GLU A 111 -17.28 -3.56 -25.38
C GLU A 111 -18.31 -2.68 -26.08
N THR A 112 -19.12 -1.95 -25.31
CA THR A 112 -20.11 -1.02 -25.86
C THR A 112 -19.44 0.08 -26.69
N ILE A 113 -18.32 0.63 -26.21
CA ILE A 113 -17.55 1.62 -26.97
C ILE A 113 -17.07 1.02 -28.29
N LEU A 114 -16.46 -0.17 -28.27
CA LEU A 114 -15.95 -0.82 -29.47
C LEU A 114 -17.05 -1.10 -30.49
N ILE A 115 -18.21 -1.60 -30.05
CA ILE A 115 -19.35 -1.89 -30.93
C ILE A 115 -19.85 -0.61 -31.62
N VAL A 116 -20.01 0.47 -30.86
CA VAL A 116 -20.46 1.76 -31.41
C VAL A 116 -19.43 2.32 -32.39
N GLU A 117 -18.14 2.20 -32.10
CA GLU A 117 -17.07 2.61 -33.00
C GLU A 117 -17.08 1.82 -34.30
N GLU A 118 -17.12 0.48 -34.23
CA GLU A 118 -17.18 -0.38 -35.42
C GLU A 118 -18.39 -0.07 -36.30
N GLU A 119 -19.57 0.13 -35.70
CA GLU A 119 -20.78 0.50 -36.44
C GLU A 119 -20.62 1.87 -37.11
N ALA A 120 -20.03 2.85 -36.43
CA ALA A 120 -19.76 4.18 -36.99
C ALA A 120 -18.78 4.11 -38.17
N TYR A 121 -17.69 3.34 -38.03
CA TYR A 121 -16.73 3.11 -39.12
C TYR A 121 -17.38 2.39 -40.31
N ALA A 122 -18.22 1.36 -40.06
CA ALA A 122 -18.95 0.65 -41.11
C ALA A 122 -19.91 1.58 -41.87
N LYS A 123 -20.62 2.47 -41.16
CA LYS A 123 -21.49 3.49 -41.77
C LYS A 123 -20.70 4.47 -42.66
N LEU A 124 -19.54 4.94 -42.20
CA LEU A 124 -18.67 5.82 -42.99
C LEU A 124 -18.13 5.11 -44.25
N LEU A 125 -17.74 3.84 -44.13
CA LEU A 125 -17.26 3.03 -45.25
C LEU A 125 -18.38 2.81 -46.28
N ALA A 126 -19.59 2.47 -45.82
CA ALA A 126 -20.75 2.28 -46.70
C ALA A 126 -21.10 3.56 -47.48
N LEU A 127 -21.07 4.73 -46.83
CA LEU A 127 -21.30 6.02 -47.47
C LEU A 127 -20.24 6.33 -48.55
N ARG A 128 -18.98 5.94 -48.32
CA ARG A 128 -17.87 6.12 -49.28
C ARG A 128 -17.97 5.20 -50.51
N GLU A 129 -18.55 4.01 -50.35
CA GLU A 129 -18.70 3.02 -51.43
C GLU A 129 -19.99 3.22 -52.27
N GLN A 130 -21.00 3.93 -51.76
CA GLN A 130 -22.22 4.25 -52.51
C GLN A 130 -21.98 4.98 -53.86
N PRO A 131 -21.17 6.05 -53.94
CA PRO A 131 -20.90 6.73 -55.21
C PRO A 131 -20.04 5.89 -56.16
N ARG A 132 -19.16 5.03 -55.63
CA ARG A 132 -18.30 4.14 -56.43
C ARG A 132 -19.12 3.06 -57.14
N ARG A 133 -20.06 2.44 -56.42
CA ARG A 133 -20.98 1.43 -56.99
C ARG A 133 -21.99 2.04 -57.97
N ALA A 134 -22.55 3.22 -57.67
CA ALA A 134 -23.46 3.92 -58.57
C ALA A 134 -22.81 4.37 -59.90
N ARG A 135 -21.49 4.60 -59.92
CA ARG A 135 -20.74 4.92 -61.14
C ARG A 135 -20.42 3.68 -62.00
N GLN A 136 -20.20 2.51 -61.39
CA GLN A 136 -19.98 1.25 -62.12
C GLN A 136 -21.26 0.73 -62.80
N THR A 137 -22.41 0.78 -62.13
CA THR A 137 -23.69 0.38 -62.75
C THR A 137 -24.13 1.31 -63.89
N ARG A 138 -23.74 2.58 -63.87
CA ARG A 138 -23.96 3.52 -65.00
C ARG A 138 -23.00 3.28 -66.18
N GLY A 139 -21.82 2.70 -65.94
CA GLY A 139 -20.84 2.36 -66.97
C GLY A 139 -21.13 1.06 -67.72
N ASP A 140 -21.81 0.11 -67.06
CA ASP A 140 -22.18 -1.20 -67.63
C ASP A 140 -23.50 -1.19 -68.42
N ALA A 141 -24.32 -0.16 -68.30
CA ALA A 141 -25.45 0.07 -69.20
C ALA A 141 -24.97 0.67 -70.53
N ARG A 142 -24.07 -0.02 -71.25
CA ARG A 142 -23.89 0.26 -72.68
C ARG A 142 -25.06 -0.39 -73.43
N VAL A 143 -25.84 0.47 -74.07
CA VAL A 143 -26.94 0.20 -74.99
C VAL A 143 -26.57 -0.99 -75.91
N PRO A 144 -27.40 -2.03 -76.04
CA PRO A 144 -27.26 -2.98 -77.13
C PRO A 144 -27.51 -2.24 -78.43
N ASP A 145 -26.47 -2.04 -79.24
CA ASP A 145 -26.63 -1.58 -80.61
C ASP A 145 -27.46 -2.63 -81.35
N HIS A 146 -28.68 -2.28 -81.74
CA HIS A 146 -29.49 -3.07 -82.65
C HIS A 146 -28.93 -2.91 -84.06
N GLN A 147 -28.02 -3.79 -84.45
CA GLN A 147 -27.77 -4.12 -85.85
C GLN A 147 -27.68 -5.62 -86.01
N ASP A 148 -28.84 -6.25 -86.18
CA ASP A 148 -28.97 -7.52 -86.91
C ASP A 148 -30.40 -7.58 -87.45
N ALA A 149 -30.61 -7.00 -88.63
CA ALA A 149 -31.79 -7.29 -89.44
C ALA A 149 -31.52 -8.58 -90.22
N PRO A 150 -32.38 -9.61 -90.12
CA PRO A 150 -32.21 -10.82 -90.91
C PRO A 150 -32.42 -10.50 -92.38
N LYS A 151 -31.45 -10.91 -93.22
CA LYS A 151 -31.57 -10.86 -94.67
C LYS A 151 -32.49 -12.00 -95.09
N ASP A 152 -33.73 -11.68 -95.41
CA ASP A 152 -34.62 -12.59 -96.10
C ASP A 152 -34.15 -12.71 -97.56
N ALA A 153 -33.65 -13.90 -97.89
CA ALA A 153 -33.53 -14.37 -99.26
C ALA A 153 -34.72 -15.29 -99.57
N ASP A 154 -35.21 -15.13 -100.81
CA ASP A 154 -35.99 -16.08 -101.62
C ASP A 154 -37.53 -16.06 -101.51
N SER A 155 -38.18 -15.48 -102.52
CA SER A 155 -38.67 -16.23 -103.71
C SER A 155 -40.08 -15.87 -104.20
N HIS A 156 -40.21 -15.91 -105.54
CA HIS A 156 -41.39 -15.92 -106.42
C HIS A 156 -41.89 -14.52 -106.85
N ILE A 157 -41.92 -14.16 -108.14
CA ILE A 157 -42.42 -14.85 -109.36
C ILE A 157 -41.54 -14.54 -110.58
#